data_AF-A0A3G2E737-F1
#
_entry.id   AF-A0A3G2E737-F1
#
_cell.length_a   1.000
_cell.length_b   1.000
_cell.length_c   1.000
_cell.angle_alpha   90.00
_cell.angle_beta   90.00
_cell.angle_gamma   90.00
#
_symmetry.space_group_name_H-M   'P 1'
#
loop_
_entity.id
_entity.type
_entity.pdbx_description
1 polymer ?
#
loop_
_entity_poly.entity_id
_entity_poly.type
_entity_poly.pdbx_seq_one_letter_code
_entity_poly.pdbx_strand_id
1 'polypeptide(L)'
;MRIGMFDRAALPRVAPFLAYLSFIFIADMLGRAGFAAQDLRWLYAVKIGVVLGMLLYWRRSYTELVWTGLGARAIAVAISAGLVVFLLWINLNAGWMSIGSADGFDPRNDGSIEWTLVVLRIAGAALVVPVMEELFWRSFLLRWIDAPDFLKFNPRLASAKAFVVSVVLFGFEHNLWLAGIVAGAAYSLLYMRSQNLWSPILAHGVTNGVLGLWIVSGGHWTYW
;
A
#
# COMPACT_ATOMS: atom_id res chain seq x y z
N MET A 1 -23.70 15.57 18.66
CA MET A 1 -22.37 15.22 19.21
C MET A 1 -21.83 13.87 18.70
N ARG A 2 -22.12 13.45 17.46
CA ARG A 2 -21.59 12.19 16.85
C ARG A 2 -20.40 12.38 15.90
N ILE A 3 -20.11 13.63 15.51
CA ILE A 3 -19.07 13.98 14.53
C ILE A 3 -17.66 13.77 15.14
N GLY A 4 -17.47 14.08 16.43
CA GLY A 4 -16.14 14.05 17.06
C GLY A 4 -15.55 12.66 17.34
N MET A 5 -16.36 11.59 17.40
CA MET A 5 -15.84 10.22 17.61
C MET A 5 -15.49 9.55 16.28
N PHE A 6 -16.25 9.86 15.22
CA PHE A 6 -15.98 9.44 13.85
C PHE A 6 -14.63 9.96 13.35
N ASP A 7 -14.38 11.26 13.52
CA ASP A 7 -13.11 11.90 13.12
C ASP A 7 -11.91 11.28 13.83
N ARG A 8 -12.05 10.96 15.13
CA ARG A 8 -10.96 10.38 15.94
C ARG A 8 -10.53 8.98 15.49
N ALA A 9 -11.46 8.17 14.97
CA ALA A 9 -11.17 6.83 14.48
C ALA A 9 -10.70 6.82 13.02
N ALA A 10 -11.28 7.67 12.17
CA ALA A 10 -10.94 7.73 10.75
C ALA A 10 -9.57 8.38 10.53
N LEU A 11 -9.27 9.50 11.20
CA LEU A 11 -8.09 10.31 10.95
C LEU A 11 -6.76 9.52 10.99
N PRO A 12 -6.51 8.64 11.99
CA PRO A 12 -5.28 7.82 12.01
C PRO A 12 -5.11 6.87 10.82
N ARG A 13 -6.21 6.47 10.15
CA ARG A 13 -6.19 5.55 9.01
C ARG A 13 -6.13 6.29 7.67
N VAL A 14 -6.66 7.51 7.63
CA VAL A 14 -6.74 8.34 6.42
C VAL A 14 -5.52 9.25 6.27
N ALA A 15 -5.10 9.92 7.35
CA ALA A 15 -4.06 10.94 7.26
C ALA A 15 -2.69 10.40 6.77
N PRO A 16 -2.19 9.23 7.23
CA PRO A 16 -0.94 8.69 6.70
C PRO A 16 -1.00 8.42 5.19
N PHE A 17 -2.13 7.89 4.72
CA PHE A 17 -2.39 7.62 3.30
C PHE A 17 -2.43 8.92 2.48
N LEU A 18 -3.17 9.94 2.96
CA LEU A 18 -3.18 11.25 2.30
C LEU A 18 -1.81 11.94 2.31
N ALA A 19 -1.00 11.76 3.36
CA ALA A 19 0.36 12.26 3.39
C ALA A 19 1.20 11.59 2.30
N TYR A 20 1.10 10.27 2.14
CA TYR A 20 1.77 9.53 1.07
C TYR A 20 1.39 10.04 -0.32
N LEU A 21 0.09 10.18 -0.60
CA LEU A 21 -0.40 10.75 -1.86
C LEU A 21 0.07 12.19 -2.09
N SER A 22 0.12 13.01 -1.04
CA SER A 22 0.61 14.39 -1.14
C SER A 22 2.08 14.43 -1.57
N PHE A 23 2.92 13.51 -1.08
CA PHE A 23 4.31 13.42 -1.55
C PHE A 23 4.43 12.97 -3.01
N ILE A 24 3.53 12.11 -3.50
CA ILE A 24 3.48 11.76 -4.92
C ILE A 24 3.15 13.01 -5.75
N PHE A 25 2.13 13.76 -5.33
CA PHE A 25 1.74 15.01 -6.00
C PHE A 25 2.88 16.05 -5.97
N ILE A 26 3.56 16.22 -4.83
CA ILE A 26 4.71 17.12 -4.71
C ILE A 26 5.84 16.69 -5.67
N ALA A 27 6.12 15.38 -5.77
CA ALA A 27 7.15 14.88 -6.68
C ALA A 27 6.81 15.17 -8.15
N ASP A 28 5.56 14.95 -8.58
CA ASP A 28 5.10 15.29 -9.94
C ASP A 28 5.22 16.79 -10.21
N MET A 29 4.80 17.65 -9.26
CA MET A 29 4.91 19.10 -9.42
C MET A 29 6.36 19.57 -9.51
N LEU A 30 7.28 19.00 -8.72
CA LEU A 30 8.71 19.30 -8.81
C LEU A 30 9.29 18.83 -10.15
N GLY A 31 8.92 17.63 -10.62
CA GLY A 31 9.32 17.15 -11.95
C GLY A 31 8.89 18.09 -13.07
N ARG A 32 7.63 18.55 -13.03
CA ARG A 32 7.10 19.55 -13.98
C ARG A 32 7.77 20.92 -13.88
N ALA A 33 8.28 21.27 -12.70
CA ALA A 33 9.05 22.49 -12.48
C ALA A 33 10.51 22.37 -12.95
N GLY A 34 10.91 21.22 -13.51
CA GLY A 34 12.24 21.00 -14.10
C GLY A 34 13.27 20.36 -13.16
N PHE A 35 12.87 19.91 -11.96
CA PHE A 35 13.77 19.14 -11.10
C PHE A 35 14.02 17.75 -11.70
N ALA A 36 15.28 17.33 -11.74
CA ALA A 36 15.64 16.02 -12.26
C ALA A 36 15.15 14.91 -11.32
N ALA A 37 14.69 13.78 -11.89
CA ALA A 37 14.24 12.63 -11.10
C ALA A 37 15.33 12.11 -10.13
N GLN A 38 16.60 12.26 -10.51
CA GLN A 38 17.75 11.90 -9.71
C GLN A 38 17.86 12.71 -8.40
N ASP A 39 17.51 13.99 -8.43
CA ASP A 39 17.54 14.89 -7.27
C ASP A 39 16.38 14.61 -6.31
N LEU A 40 15.26 14.12 -6.85
CA LEU A 40 14.05 13.82 -6.08
C LEU A 40 14.10 12.46 -5.37
N ARG A 41 15.15 11.66 -5.54
CA ARG A 41 15.19 10.30 -5.00
C ARG A 41 15.06 10.23 -3.48
N TRP A 42 15.65 11.20 -2.78
CA TRP A 42 15.57 11.30 -1.31
C TRP A 42 14.18 11.71 -0.81
N LEU A 43 13.33 12.28 -1.67
CA LEU A 43 11.95 12.61 -1.32
C LEU A 43 11.18 11.36 -0.91
N TYR A 44 11.52 10.19 -1.47
CA TYR A 44 10.93 8.92 -1.05
C TYR A 44 11.27 8.59 0.42
N ALA A 45 12.53 8.77 0.84
CA ALA A 45 12.94 8.50 2.22
C ALA A 45 12.23 9.43 3.20
N VAL A 46 12.08 10.71 2.84
CA VAL A 46 11.30 11.69 3.62
C VAL A 46 9.83 11.28 3.68
N LYS A 47 9.21 10.92 2.55
CA LYS A 47 7.83 10.43 2.46
C LYS A 47 7.59 9.26 3.43
N ILE A 48 8.43 8.24 3.38
CA ILE A 48 8.31 7.07 4.26
C ILE A 48 8.55 7.43 5.72
N GLY A 49 9.53 8.30 6.01
CA GLY A 49 9.79 8.78 7.37
C GLY A 49 8.60 9.51 7.99
N VAL A 50 7.93 10.38 7.21
CA VAL A 50 6.73 11.09 7.65
C VAL A 50 5.58 10.11 7.90
N VAL A 51 5.30 9.21 6.96
CA VAL A 51 4.24 8.19 7.12
C VAL A 51 4.49 7.31 8.33
N LEU A 52 5.72 6.80 8.50
CA LEU A 52 6.10 6.00 9.65
C LEU A 52 5.96 6.79 10.96
N GLY A 53 6.38 8.06 10.98
CA GLY A 53 6.20 8.95 12.12
C GLY A 53 4.73 9.10 12.51
N MET A 54 3.84 9.29 11.55
CA MET A 54 2.40 9.38 11.77
C MET A 54 1.81 8.05 12.30
N LEU A 55 2.22 6.92 11.73
CA LEU A 55 1.83 5.60 12.23
C LEU A 55 2.29 5.39 13.68
N LEU A 56 3.53 5.74 14.03
CA LEU A 56 4.05 5.61 15.39
C LEU A 56 3.39 6.56 16.39
N TYR A 57 3.06 7.77 15.94
CA TYR A 57 2.33 8.77 16.73
C TYR A 57 0.95 8.24 17.13
N TRP A 58 0.19 7.70 16.18
CA TRP A 58 -1.14 7.13 16.43
C TRP A 58 -1.15 5.63 16.75
N ARG A 59 -0.02 5.03 17.12
CA ARG A 59 0.08 3.56 17.36
C ARG A 59 -0.97 3.01 18.34
N ARG A 60 -1.43 3.83 19.30
CA ARG A 60 -2.47 3.45 20.30
C ARG A 60 -3.89 3.43 19.73
N SER A 61 -4.12 4.02 18.55
CA SER A 61 -5.42 4.08 17.89
C SER A 61 -5.70 2.87 16.99
N TYR A 62 -4.73 1.99 16.76
CA TYR A 62 -4.84 0.82 15.88
C TYR A 62 -5.15 -0.44 16.69
N THR A 63 -6.36 -0.52 17.23
CA THR A 63 -6.79 -1.69 18.02
C THR A 63 -6.85 -2.98 17.20
N GLU A 64 -7.10 -2.87 15.90
CA GLU A 64 -7.08 -3.99 14.95
C GLU A 64 -5.67 -4.48 14.58
N LEU A 65 -4.61 -3.76 14.99
CA LEU A 65 -3.21 -4.20 14.83
C LEU A 65 -2.67 -4.89 16.09
N VAL A 66 -3.46 -5.00 17.17
CA VAL A 66 -3.05 -5.79 18.34
C VAL A 66 -2.73 -7.20 17.87
N TRP A 67 -1.49 -7.63 18.11
CA TRP A 67 -1.01 -8.92 17.64
C TRP A 67 -1.72 -10.04 18.40
N THR A 68 -2.56 -10.80 17.70
CA THR A 68 -3.25 -11.99 18.23
C THR A 68 -2.61 -13.29 17.73
N GLY A 69 -1.50 -13.21 17.00
CA GLY A 69 -0.91 -14.33 16.28
C GLY A 69 -1.59 -14.61 14.93
N LEU A 70 -0.80 -15.05 13.96
CA LEU A 70 -1.28 -15.72 12.75
C LEU A 70 -0.88 -17.20 12.85
N GLY A 71 -1.84 -18.11 12.72
CA GLY A 71 -1.53 -19.54 12.64
C GLY A 71 -0.72 -19.85 11.37
N ALA A 72 0.08 -20.92 11.39
CA ALA A 72 0.95 -21.30 10.27
C ALA A 72 0.21 -21.36 8.92
N ARG A 73 -1.02 -21.87 8.90
CA ARG A 73 -1.88 -21.88 7.71
C ARG A 73 -2.19 -20.47 7.19
N ALA A 74 -2.52 -19.53 8.08
CA ALA A 74 -2.82 -18.14 7.70
C ALA A 74 -1.57 -17.43 7.15
N ILE A 75 -0.40 -17.68 7.75
CA ILE A 75 0.89 -17.20 7.25
C ILE A 75 1.17 -17.76 5.85
N ALA A 76 1.05 -19.07 5.67
CA ALA A 76 1.30 -19.72 4.37
C ALA A 76 0.36 -19.19 3.27
N VAL A 77 -0.92 -19.00 3.60
CA VAL A 77 -1.92 -18.43 2.68
C VAL A 77 -1.59 -16.98 2.33
N ALA A 78 -1.21 -16.15 3.31
CA ALA A 78 -0.83 -14.76 3.06
C ALA A 78 0.42 -14.64 2.18
N ILE A 79 1.47 -15.43 2.47
CA ILE A 79 2.70 -15.48 1.65
C ILE A 79 2.36 -15.94 0.23
N SER A 80 1.60 -17.03 0.09
CA SER A 80 1.21 -17.54 -1.24
C SER A 80 0.41 -16.52 -2.03
N ALA A 81 -0.53 -15.83 -1.38
CA ALA A 81 -1.30 -14.76 -2.01
C ALA A 81 -0.40 -13.60 -2.45
N GLY A 82 0.57 -13.19 -1.62
CA GLY A 82 1.53 -12.16 -2.00
C GLY A 82 2.38 -12.54 -3.21
N LEU A 83 2.86 -13.78 -3.26
CA LEU A 83 3.62 -14.30 -4.41
C LEU A 83 2.77 -14.35 -5.68
N VAL A 84 1.51 -14.80 -5.58
CA VAL A 84 0.57 -14.81 -6.71
C VAL A 84 0.29 -13.39 -7.19
N VAL A 85 0.03 -12.45 -6.28
CA VAL A 85 -0.20 -11.05 -6.64
C VAL A 85 1.03 -10.46 -7.32
N PHE A 86 2.24 -10.72 -6.81
CA PHE A 86 3.49 -10.30 -7.47
C PHE A 86 3.58 -10.84 -8.91
N LEU A 87 3.34 -12.14 -9.12
CA LEU A 87 3.39 -12.74 -10.44
C LEU A 87 2.35 -12.10 -11.38
N LEU A 88 1.13 -11.88 -10.90
CA LEU A 88 0.10 -11.20 -11.68
C LEU A 88 0.50 -9.75 -11.98
N TRP A 89 1.12 -9.05 -11.02
CA TRP A 89 1.54 -7.66 -11.17
C TRP A 89 2.52 -7.47 -12.33
N ILE A 90 3.53 -8.32 -12.42
CA ILE A 90 4.54 -8.23 -13.49
C ILE A 90 4.04 -8.74 -14.85
N ASN A 91 2.89 -9.43 -14.90
CA ASN A 91 2.31 -9.99 -16.13
C ASN A 91 1.06 -9.21 -16.62
N LEU A 92 0.38 -8.45 -15.77
CA LEU A 92 -0.80 -7.64 -16.11
C LEU A 92 -0.40 -6.20 -16.48
N ASN A 93 0.45 -6.08 -17.51
CA ASN A 93 1.12 -4.85 -17.89
C ASN A 93 0.92 -4.46 -19.36
N ALA A 94 -0.06 -5.07 -20.06
CA ALA A 94 -0.38 -4.67 -21.43
C ALA A 94 -0.81 -3.19 -21.48
N GLY A 95 -0.64 -2.51 -22.61
CA GLY A 95 -0.87 -1.06 -22.70
C GLY A 95 -2.25 -0.58 -22.23
N TRP A 96 -3.31 -1.36 -22.46
CA TRP A 96 -4.68 -1.04 -21.99
C TRP A 96 -4.89 -1.30 -20.49
N MET A 97 -4.00 -2.07 -19.86
CA MET A 97 -3.98 -2.37 -18.42
C MET A 97 -3.21 -1.31 -17.62
N SER A 98 -2.68 -0.28 -18.28
CA SER A 98 -1.95 0.82 -17.68
C SER A 98 -2.62 2.16 -17.96
N ILE A 99 -2.53 3.09 -17.02
CA ILE A 99 -2.92 4.49 -17.16
C ILE A 99 -1.70 5.34 -16.80
N GLY A 100 -1.43 6.37 -17.62
CA GLY A 100 -0.24 7.21 -17.45
C GLY A 100 1.07 6.45 -17.73
N SER A 101 2.17 7.05 -17.30
CA SER A 101 3.51 6.45 -17.34
C SER A 101 4.14 6.55 -15.96
N ALA A 102 4.80 5.49 -15.51
CA ALA A 102 5.65 5.55 -14.34
C ALA A 102 7.03 6.11 -14.76
N ASP A 103 7.48 7.18 -14.12
CA ASP A 103 8.84 7.71 -14.30
C ASP A 103 9.90 6.71 -13.82
N GLY A 104 9.49 5.75 -12.97
CA GLY A 104 10.36 4.77 -12.36
C GLY A 104 11.23 5.37 -11.25
N PHE A 105 12.14 4.56 -10.74
CA PHE A 105 13.20 5.01 -9.85
C PHE A 105 14.50 4.29 -10.18
N ASP A 106 15.50 5.05 -10.63
CA ASP A 106 16.84 4.51 -10.85
C ASP A 106 17.74 4.82 -9.64
N PRO A 107 18.16 3.81 -8.85
CA PRO A 107 19.01 4.03 -7.69
C PRO A 107 20.48 4.25 -8.07
N ARG A 108 20.83 4.30 -9.36
CA ARG A 108 22.23 4.36 -9.78
C ARG A 108 22.80 5.78 -9.75
N ASN A 109 24.05 5.91 -9.33
CA ASN A 109 24.91 7.09 -9.55
C ASN A 109 26.14 6.64 -10.31
N ASP A 110 26.43 7.28 -11.44
CA ASP A 110 27.57 6.96 -12.32
C ASP A 110 27.65 5.45 -12.66
N GLY A 111 26.49 4.83 -12.87
CA GLY A 111 26.36 3.40 -13.18
C GLY A 111 26.43 2.45 -11.97
N SER A 112 26.79 2.93 -10.78
CA SER A 112 26.85 2.15 -9.54
C SER A 112 25.55 2.23 -8.74
N ILE A 113 25.07 1.12 -8.16
CA ILE A 113 23.85 1.10 -7.36
C ILE A 113 24.09 1.77 -6.00
N GLU A 114 23.29 2.78 -5.66
CA GLU A 114 23.28 3.39 -4.34
C GLU A 114 22.42 2.55 -3.37
N TRP A 115 23.05 1.57 -2.73
CA TRP A 115 22.37 0.57 -1.90
C TRP A 115 21.55 1.15 -0.74
N THR A 116 21.95 2.31 -0.20
CA THR A 116 21.17 2.99 0.85
C THR A 116 19.77 3.35 0.35
N LEU A 117 19.65 3.89 -0.87
CA LEU A 117 18.36 4.20 -1.48
C LEU A 117 17.54 2.93 -1.73
N VAL A 118 18.18 1.87 -2.22
CA VAL A 118 17.54 0.56 -2.47
C VAL A 118 16.95 -0.02 -1.19
N VAL A 119 17.76 -0.10 -0.12
CA VAL A 119 17.33 -0.67 1.17
C VAL A 119 16.19 0.15 1.77
N LEU A 120 16.31 1.48 1.80
CA LEU A 120 15.25 2.36 2.29
C LEU A 120 13.97 2.22 1.45
N ARG A 121 14.10 2.08 0.13
CA ARG A 121 12.96 1.95 -0.78
C ARG A 121 12.21 0.65 -0.55
N ILE A 122 12.92 -0.48 -0.56
CA ILE A 122 12.35 -1.81 -0.32
C ILE A 122 11.76 -1.89 1.09
N ALA A 123 12.48 -1.43 2.12
CA ALA A 123 11.97 -1.44 3.49
C ALA A 123 10.69 -0.59 3.63
N GLY A 124 10.68 0.62 3.06
CA GLY A 124 9.48 1.46 3.05
C GLY A 124 8.31 0.79 2.33
N ALA A 125 8.54 0.22 1.14
CA ALA A 125 7.52 -0.41 0.32
C ALA A 125 6.99 -1.72 0.93
N ALA A 126 7.82 -2.51 1.60
CA ALA A 126 7.45 -3.81 2.14
C ALA A 126 6.99 -3.77 3.61
N LEU A 127 7.39 -2.76 4.39
CA LEU A 127 7.12 -2.72 5.84
C LEU A 127 6.22 -1.56 6.27
N VAL A 128 6.26 -0.42 5.56
CA VAL A 128 5.51 0.79 5.96
C VAL A 128 4.26 0.95 5.11
N VAL A 129 4.41 0.92 3.78
CA VAL A 129 3.32 1.09 2.83
C VAL A 129 2.17 0.09 3.07
N PRO A 130 2.41 -1.23 3.27
CA PRO A 130 1.31 -2.16 3.49
C PRO A 130 0.54 -1.82 4.76
N VAL A 131 1.22 -1.48 5.86
CA VAL A 131 0.54 -1.11 7.11
C VAL A 131 -0.36 0.10 6.90
N MET A 132 0.17 1.16 6.26
CA MET A 132 -0.58 2.38 5.95
C MET A 132 -1.78 2.09 5.04
N GLU A 133 -1.56 1.39 3.94
CA GLU A 133 -2.60 1.11 2.94
C GLU A 133 -3.67 0.15 3.48
N GLU A 134 -3.29 -0.91 4.18
CA GLU A 134 -4.26 -1.83 4.78
C GLU A 134 -5.13 -1.13 5.83
N LEU A 135 -4.55 -0.20 6.60
CA LEU A 135 -5.29 0.64 7.54
C LEU A 135 -6.32 1.52 6.82
N PHE A 136 -5.94 2.14 5.70
CA PHE A 136 -6.84 2.97 4.91
C PHE A 136 -7.91 2.15 4.18
N TRP A 137 -7.49 1.20 3.35
CA TRP A 137 -8.38 0.51 2.41
C TRP A 137 -9.26 -0.53 3.08
N ARG A 138 -8.67 -1.38 3.94
CA ARG A 138 -9.34 -2.55 4.52
C ARG A 138 -9.92 -2.21 5.89
N SER A 139 -9.15 -1.56 6.76
CA SER A 139 -9.66 -1.15 8.07
C SER A 139 -10.66 0.01 7.95
N PHE A 140 -10.37 1.09 7.22
CA PHE A 140 -11.29 2.22 7.13
C PHE A 140 -12.31 2.06 5.98
N LEU A 141 -11.91 2.22 4.72
CA LEU A 141 -12.83 2.43 3.61
C LEU A 141 -13.81 1.26 3.39
N LEU A 142 -13.30 0.02 3.34
CA LEU A 142 -14.12 -1.18 3.14
C LEU A 142 -15.25 -1.31 4.18
N ARG A 143 -14.98 -1.00 5.44
CA ARG A 143 -16.00 -1.10 6.51
C ARG A 143 -16.88 0.16 6.59
N TRP A 144 -16.29 1.32 6.32
CA TRP A 144 -16.96 2.62 6.43
C TRP A 144 -18.10 2.80 5.44
N ILE A 145 -17.96 2.24 4.22
CA ILE A 145 -19.00 2.31 3.18
C ILE A 145 -20.34 1.70 3.66
N ASP A 146 -20.30 0.72 4.56
CA ASP A 146 -21.48 0.07 5.12
C ASP A 146 -21.88 0.64 6.49
N ALA A 147 -20.92 1.06 7.31
CA ALA A 147 -21.18 1.55 8.66
C ALA A 147 -20.25 2.71 9.08
N PRO A 148 -20.79 3.88 9.48
CA PRO A 148 -19.97 4.99 9.97
C PRO A 148 -19.11 4.65 11.20
N ASP A 149 -19.60 3.80 12.11
CA ASP A 149 -18.83 3.23 13.22
C ASP A 149 -18.07 1.97 12.76
N PHE A 150 -17.21 2.16 11.76
CA PHE A 150 -16.58 1.11 10.97
C PHE A 150 -15.72 0.15 11.80
N LEU A 151 -15.18 0.60 12.94
CA LEU A 151 -14.37 -0.24 13.84
C LEU A 151 -15.19 -1.36 14.51
N LYS A 152 -16.49 -1.14 14.74
CA LYS A 152 -17.40 -2.16 15.28
C LYS A 152 -17.99 -3.06 14.21
N PHE A 153 -17.92 -2.65 12.95
CA PHE A 153 -18.45 -3.42 11.84
C PHE A 153 -17.55 -4.63 11.56
N ASN A 154 -18.18 -5.79 11.45
CA ASN A 154 -17.46 -7.03 11.18
C ASN A 154 -17.02 -7.05 9.70
N PRO A 155 -15.70 -7.08 9.39
CA PRO A 155 -15.22 -7.05 8.01
C PRO A 155 -15.71 -8.23 7.16
N ARG A 156 -16.05 -9.39 7.76
CA ARG A 156 -16.60 -10.54 7.03
C ARG A 156 -17.95 -10.22 6.37
N LEU A 157 -18.70 -9.27 6.93
CA LEU A 157 -20.04 -8.88 6.48
C LEU A 157 -20.03 -7.71 5.50
N ALA A 158 -18.85 -7.25 5.05
CA ALA A 158 -18.76 -6.18 4.07
C ALA A 158 -19.57 -6.52 2.82
N SER A 159 -20.40 -5.57 2.40
CA SER A 159 -21.32 -5.73 1.28
C SER A 159 -20.56 -5.86 -0.04
N ALA A 160 -21.22 -6.43 -1.05
CA ALA A 160 -20.66 -6.45 -2.41
C ALA A 160 -20.35 -5.04 -2.92
N LYS A 161 -21.16 -4.03 -2.55
CA LYS A 161 -20.92 -2.62 -2.87
C LYS A 161 -19.60 -2.14 -2.25
N ALA A 162 -19.40 -2.36 -0.96
CA ALA A 162 -18.19 -1.94 -0.27
C ALA A 162 -16.93 -2.62 -0.82
N PHE A 163 -17.03 -3.92 -1.10
CA PHE A 163 -15.96 -4.69 -1.74
C PHE A 163 -15.60 -4.12 -3.11
N VAL A 164 -16.57 -3.98 -4.02
CA VAL A 164 -16.33 -3.50 -5.39
C VAL A 164 -15.76 -2.08 -5.39
N VAL A 165 -16.35 -1.17 -4.61
CA VAL A 165 -15.88 0.22 -4.54
C VAL A 165 -14.44 0.29 -4.00
N SER A 166 -14.14 -0.42 -2.91
CA SER A 166 -12.79 -0.44 -2.33
C SER A 166 -11.75 -0.99 -3.31
N VAL A 167 -12.06 -2.10 -3.99
CA VAL A 167 -11.17 -2.75 -4.95
C VAL A 167 -10.94 -1.90 -6.20
N VAL A 168 -11.99 -1.30 -6.76
CA VAL A 168 -11.88 -0.45 -7.95
C VAL A 168 -11.06 0.80 -7.65
N LEU A 169 -11.33 1.48 -6.52
CA LEU A 169 -10.58 2.66 -6.12
C LEU A 169 -9.11 2.33 -5.82
N PHE A 170 -8.83 1.20 -5.17
CA PHE A 170 -7.46 0.70 -4.99
C PHE A 170 -6.76 0.47 -6.34
N GLY A 171 -7.48 -0.08 -7.32
CA GLY A 171 -6.98 -0.24 -8.68
C GLY A 171 -6.52 1.07 -9.29
N PHE A 172 -7.39 2.09 -9.31
CA PHE A 172 -7.10 3.38 -9.92
C PHE A 172 -6.07 4.24 -9.17
N GLU A 173 -5.67 3.88 -7.95
CA GLU A 173 -4.51 4.46 -7.30
C GLU A 173 -3.20 4.12 -8.05
N HIS A 174 -3.19 3.02 -8.80
CA HIS A 174 -2.00 2.48 -9.44
C HIS A 174 -2.02 2.74 -10.95
N ASN A 175 -0.85 3.01 -11.53
CA ASN A 175 -0.68 3.09 -12.99
C ASN A 175 -1.14 1.78 -13.64
N LEU A 176 -0.74 0.62 -13.09
CA LEU A 176 -1.22 -0.70 -13.49
C LEU A 176 -2.60 -1.00 -12.89
N TRP A 177 -3.62 -0.28 -13.35
CA TRP A 177 -4.95 -0.27 -12.70
C TRP A 177 -5.56 -1.67 -12.54
N LEU A 178 -5.41 -2.54 -13.56
CA LEU A 178 -5.96 -3.90 -13.52
C LEU A 178 -5.21 -4.79 -12.51
N ALA A 179 -3.87 -4.68 -12.47
CA ALA A 179 -3.07 -5.37 -11.45
C ALA A 179 -3.45 -4.89 -10.04
N GLY A 180 -3.67 -3.59 -9.88
CA GLY A 180 -4.20 -2.98 -8.66
C GLY A 180 -5.55 -3.56 -8.25
N ILE A 181 -6.52 -3.66 -9.16
CA ILE A 181 -7.83 -4.29 -8.88
C ILE A 181 -7.66 -5.72 -8.39
N VAL A 182 -6.82 -6.52 -9.06
CA VAL A 182 -6.59 -7.91 -8.69
C VAL A 182 -5.96 -8.02 -7.30
N ALA A 183 -4.96 -7.18 -7.01
CA ALA A 183 -4.32 -7.10 -5.69
C ALA A 183 -5.31 -6.67 -4.60
N GLY A 184 -6.07 -5.60 -4.84
CA GLY A 184 -7.10 -5.10 -3.94
C GLY A 184 -8.17 -6.14 -3.63
N ALA A 185 -8.58 -6.94 -4.63
CA ALA A 185 -9.51 -8.05 -4.45
C ALA A 185 -8.89 -9.15 -3.57
N ALA A 186 -7.65 -9.56 -3.84
CA ALA A 186 -6.96 -10.59 -3.06
C ALA A 186 -6.81 -10.19 -1.58
N TYR A 187 -6.34 -8.97 -1.31
CA TYR A 187 -6.16 -8.47 0.05
C TYR A 187 -7.49 -8.26 0.78
N SER A 188 -8.53 -7.77 0.09
CA SER A 188 -9.88 -7.66 0.65
C SER A 188 -10.43 -9.03 1.04
N LEU A 189 -10.32 -10.04 0.16
CA LEU A 189 -10.79 -11.39 0.45
C LEU A 189 -10.03 -12.05 1.60
N LEU A 190 -8.71 -11.84 1.69
CA LEU A 190 -7.92 -12.29 2.84
C LEU A 190 -8.45 -11.69 4.13
N TYR A 191 -8.65 -10.36 4.15
CA TYR A 191 -9.12 -9.65 5.33
C TYR A 191 -10.55 -10.05 5.74
N MET A 192 -11.48 -10.16 4.79
CA MET A 192 -12.86 -10.56 5.07
C MET A 192 -12.95 -11.98 5.64
N ARG A 193 -12.06 -12.89 5.20
CA ARG A 193 -12.02 -14.26 5.71
C ARG A 193 -11.32 -14.37 7.05
N SER A 194 -10.14 -13.79 7.19
CA SER A 194 -9.31 -13.89 8.40
C SER A 194 -9.81 -12.99 9.53
N GLN A 195 -10.50 -11.89 9.20
CA GLN A 195 -10.87 -10.81 10.10
C GLN A 195 -9.65 -10.23 10.87
N ASN A 196 -8.46 -10.45 10.33
CA ASN A 196 -7.18 -10.07 10.91
C ASN A 196 -6.39 -9.26 9.89
N LEU A 197 -6.09 -8.00 10.23
CA LEU A 197 -5.44 -7.07 9.33
C LEU A 197 -3.98 -7.46 9.04
N TRP A 198 -3.34 -8.26 9.90
CA TRP A 198 -2.00 -8.79 9.63
C TRP A 198 -1.95 -9.74 8.43
N SER A 199 -3.05 -10.41 8.08
CA SER A 199 -3.08 -11.31 6.91
C SER A 199 -2.85 -10.58 5.59
N PRO A 200 -3.63 -9.54 5.23
CA PRO A 200 -3.35 -8.76 4.04
C PRO A 200 -2.08 -7.90 4.17
N ILE A 201 -1.71 -7.38 5.36
CA ILE A 201 -0.43 -6.66 5.55
C ILE A 201 0.75 -7.56 5.16
N LEU A 202 0.75 -8.82 5.62
CA LEU A 202 1.81 -9.76 5.29
C LEU A 202 1.80 -10.10 3.80
N ALA A 203 0.65 -10.38 3.20
CA ALA A 203 0.56 -10.67 1.77
C ALA A 203 1.09 -9.50 0.92
N HIS A 204 0.66 -8.28 1.26
CA HIS A 204 1.07 -7.07 0.55
C HIS A 204 2.55 -6.75 0.78
N GLY A 205 3.07 -6.90 1.99
CA GLY A 205 4.51 -6.77 2.26
C GLY A 205 5.36 -7.78 1.50
N VAL A 206 4.88 -9.02 1.34
CA VAL A 206 5.53 -10.04 0.50
C VAL A 206 5.53 -9.62 -0.96
N THR A 207 4.39 -9.17 -1.50
CA THR A 207 4.29 -8.65 -2.87
C THR A 207 5.35 -7.57 -3.13
N ASN A 208 5.40 -6.56 -2.26
CA ASN A 208 6.28 -5.40 -2.46
C ASN A 208 7.75 -5.76 -2.22
N GLY A 209 8.05 -6.61 -1.25
CA GLY A 209 9.40 -7.09 -0.99
C GLY A 209 9.97 -7.90 -2.15
N VAL A 210 9.19 -8.85 -2.67
CA VAL A 210 9.59 -9.68 -3.82
C VAL A 210 9.68 -8.84 -5.09
N LEU A 211 8.74 -7.92 -5.32
CA LEU A 211 8.79 -6.97 -6.43
C LEU A 211 10.07 -6.12 -6.37
N GLY A 212 10.42 -5.60 -5.20
CA GLY A 212 11.65 -4.84 -5.00
C GLY A 212 12.92 -5.63 -5.31
N LEU A 213 13.00 -6.89 -4.88
CA LEU A 213 14.14 -7.77 -5.18
C LEU A 213 14.23 -8.07 -6.68
N TRP A 214 13.11 -8.35 -7.34
CA TRP A 214 13.03 -8.60 -8.78
C TRP A 214 13.42 -7.37 -9.61
N ILE A 215 13.02 -6.17 -9.19
CA ILE A 215 13.40 -4.92 -9.85
C ILE A 215 14.91 -4.72 -9.80
N VAL A 216 15.53 -4.90 -8.63
CA VAL A 216 16.98 -4.72 -8.46
C VAL A 216 17.78 -5.74 -9.25
N SER A 217 17.35 -7.01 -9.26
CA SER A 217 18.08 -8.07 -9.95
C SER A 217 17.94 -8.01 -11.48
N GLY A 218 16.78 -7.55 -11.99
CA GLY A 218 16.51 -7.44 -13.43
C GLY A 218 16.69 -6.05 -14.03
N GLY A 219 16.95 -5.03 -13.22
CA GLY A 219 17.04 -3.63 -13.68
C GLY A 219 15.69 -3.05 -14.15
N HIS A 220 14.57 -3.53 -13.61
CA HIS A 220 13.22 -3.16 -14.03
C HIS A 220 12.72 -1.87 -13.35
N TRP A 221 13.50 -0.79 -13.42
CA TRP A 221 13.30 0.44 -12.65
C TRP A 221 11.95 1.14 -12.90
N THR A 222 11.28 0.87 -14.01
CA THR A 222 9.95 1.40 -14.35
C THR A 222 8.83 0.90 -13.43
N TYR A 223 9.05 -0.18 -12.67
CA TYR A 223 8.10 -0.71 -11.69
C TYR A 223 8.23 -0.09 -10.30
N TRP A 224 9.18 0.83 -10.09
CA TRP A 224 9.35 1.54 -8.84
C TRP A 224 8.71 2.91 -8.82
#